data_AF-A0A931Z3H9-F1
#
_entry.id   AF-A0A931Z3H9-F1
#
_cell.length_a   1.000
_cell.length_b   1.000
_cell.length_c   1.000
_cell.angle_alpha   90.00
_cell.angle_beta   90.00
_cell.angle_gamma   90.00
#
_symmetry.space_group_name_H-M   'P 1'
#
loop_
_entity.id
_entity.type
_entity.pdbx_description
1 polymer ?
#
loop_
_entity_poly.entity_id
_entity_poly.type
_entity_poly.pdbx_seq_one_letter_code
_entity_poly.pdbx_strand_id
1 'polypeptide(L)'
;MQTLANCQFWSGEAEVCIVNNNAGRQFHFLKLANSETWVTQEAMDHIADQIAQRNLRPVAAPVYDQNEPPDIRSLGSVKQTDMLILNLHSVRPGIDLSPLRVEGRAALNSFGFMLRRAMSAILDISPWEIRVGLRVAHQDGRIVGQVFLSDSLENGAGYCSHFNQPAELEKLLRFVASPDDAFLRDWLAPHHSADCQTS
;
A
#
# COMPACT_ATOMS: atom_id res chain seq x y z
N MET A 1 -7.53 20.04 -4.17
CA MET A 1 -6.15 19.87 -3.67
C MET A 1 -5.60 21.24 -3.31
N GLN A 2 -4.92 21.32 -2.17
CA GLN A 2 -4.18 22.51 -1.72
C GLN A 2 -2.74 22.43 -2.24
N THR A 3 -2.04 23.57 -2.32
CA THR A 3 -0.61 23.61 -2.70
C THR A 3 0.19 24.26 -1.59
N LEU A 4 1.27 23.62 -1.16
CA LEU A 4 2.21 24.11 -0.17
C LEU A 4 3.64 23.83 -0.66
N ALA A 5 4.44 24.88 -0.81
CA ALA A 5 5.72 24.81 -1.52
C ALA A 5 5.56 24.15 -2.90
N ASN A 6 6.32 23.09 -3.19
CA ASN A 6 6.21 22.32 -4.43
C ASN A 6 5.33 21.06 -4.29
N CYS A 7 4.51 20.97 -3.25
CA CYS A 7 3.65 19.82 -2.99
C CYS A 7 2.18 20.19 -3.11
N GLN A 8 1.43 19.43 -3.91
CA GLN A 8 -0.02 19.45 -3.94
C GLN A 8 -0.54 18.30 -3.09
N PHE A 9 -1.57 18.57 -2.29
CA PHE A 9 -2.09 17.58 -1.36
C PHE A 9 -3.60 17.67 -1.16
N TRP A 10 -4.15 16.56 -0.69
CA TRP A 10 -5.50 16.45 -0.18
C TRP A 10 -5.50 15.49 1.00
N SER A 11 -6.28 15.77 2.03
CA SER A 11 -6.48 14.86 3.14
C SER A 11 -7.95 14.83 3.55
N GLY A 12 -8.41 13.65 3.98
CA GLY A 12 -9.77 13.41 4.42
C GLY A 12 -10.10 11.92 4.44
N GLU A 13 -11.31 11.61 4.90
CA GLU A 13 -11.83 10.24 4.87
C GLU A 13 -12.09 9.79 3.43
N ALA A 14 -11.67 8.57 3.10
CA ALA A 14 -11.90 7.96 1.80
C ALA A 14 -11.99 6.44 1.88
N GLU A 15 -12.63 5.87 0.86
CA GLU A 15 -12.67 4.44 0.64
C GLU A 15 -11.35 3.93 0.04
N VAL A 16 -10.75 2.93 0.67
CA VAL A 16 -9.62 2.16 0.14
C VAL A 16 -10.11 0.78 -0.27
N CYS A 17 -10.02 0.49 -1.56
CA CYS A 17 -10.33 -0.83 -2.11
C CYS A 17 -9.03 -1.55 -2.53
N ILE A 18 -8.81 -2.74 -1.97
CA ILE A 18 -7.73 -3.65 -2.35
C ILE A 18 -8.34 -4.82 -3.09
N VAL A 19 -7.90 -5.04 -4.32
CA VAL A 19 -8.33 -6.18 -5.14
C VAL A 19 -7.14 -7.12 -5.37
N ASN A 20 -7.29 -8.36 -4.92
CA ASN A 20 -6.39 -9.44 -5.26
C ASN A 20 -7.04 -10.30 -6.37
N ASN A 21 -6.50 -10.18 -7.58
CA ASN A 21 -6.94 -10.95 -8.74
C ASN A 21 -6.03 -12.15 -9.05
N ASN A 22 -5.15 -12.54 -8.12
CA ASN A 22 -4.19 -13.64 -8.27
C ASN A 22 -3.33 -13.51 -9.56
N ALA A 23 -2.74 -12.32 -9.77
CA ALA A 23 -1.97 -12.00 -10.98
C ALA A 23 -2.77 -12.23 -12.28
N GLY A 24 -4.07 -11.92 -12.25
CA GLY A 24 -4.99 -12.10 -13.36
C GLY A 24 -5.59 -13.50 -13.51
N ARG A 25 -5.13 -14.49 -12.75
CA ARG A 25 -5.67 -15.87 -12.80
C ARG A 25 -7.01 -16.05 -12.07
N GLN A 26 -7.35 -15.10 -11.21
CA GLN A 26 -8.51 -15.16 -10.31
C GLN A 26 -8.43 -16.36 -9.35
N PHE A 27 -9.45 -16.52 -8.51
CA PHE A 27 -9.62 -17.64 -7.60
C PHE A 27 -10.78 -18.51 -8.08
N HIS A 28 -10.57 -19.82 -8.12
CA HIS A 28 -11.51 -20.81 -8.62
C HIS A 28 -12.11 -21.54 -7.42
N PHE A 29 -13.31 -21.14 -7.04
CA PHE A 29 -14.00 -21.68 -5.87
C PHE A 29 -14.85 -22.88 -6.29
N LEU A 30 -14.65 -24.01 -5.59
CA LEU A 30 -15.45 -25.23 -5.73
C LEU A 30 -16.35 -25.38 -4.51
N LYS A 31 -17.64 -25.65 -4.73
CA LYS A 31 -18.61 -25.88 -3.65
C LYS A 31 -18.40 -27.28 -3.06
N LEU A 32 -18.33 -27.38 -1.74
CA LEU A 32 -18.29 -28.67 -1.05
C LEU A 32 -19.69 -29.29 -1.03
N ALA A 33 -19.78 -30.58 -1.34
CA ALA A 33 -21.04 -31.31 -1.42
C ALA A 33 -21.80 -31.26 -0.08
N ASN A 34 -23.12 -31.07 -0.16
CA ASN A 34 -24.02 -30.97 1.00
C ASN A 34 -23.69 -29.82 1.97
N SER A 35 -23.09 -28.72 1.49
CA SER A 35 -22.76 -27.55 2.32
C SER A 35 -22.80 -26.24 1.53
N GLU A 36 -22.82 -25.10 2.23
CA GLU A 36 -22.67 -23.76 1.63
C GLU A 36 -21.22 -23.26 1.62
N THR A 37 -20.26 -24.17 1.83
CA THR A 37 -18.84 -23.83 1.90
C THR A 37 -18.20 -23.92 0.51
N TRP A 38 -17.42 -22.90 0.18
CA TRP A 38 -16.63 -22.83 -1.04
C TRP A 38 -15.13 -22.83 -0.70
N VAL A 39 -14.33 -23.58 -1.44
CA VAL A 39 -12.88 -23.68 -1.24
C VAL A 39 -12.14 -23.59 -2.57
N THR A 40 -10.89 -23.17 -2.57
CA THR A 40 -10.03 -23.30 -3.75
C THR A 40 -9.25 -24.61 -3.67
N GLN A 41 -8.89 -25.18 -4.82
CA GLN A 41 -8.09 -26.41 -4.87
C GLN A 41 -6.72 -26.18 -4.20
N GLU A 42 -6.10 -25.02 -4.44
CA GLU A 42 -4.78 -24.68 -3.88
C GLU A 42 -4.81 -24.63 -2.34
N ALA A 43 -5.92 -24.19 -1.74
CA ALA A 43 -6.06 -24.19 -0.29
C ALA A 43 -6.14 -25.62 0.27
N MET A 44 -6.84 -26.52 -0.43
CA MET A 44 -6.94 -27.93 -0.04
C MET A 44 -5.60 -28.66 -0.19
N ASP A 45 -4.87 -28.39 -1.28
CA ASP A 45 -3.54 -28.96 -1.51
C ASP A 45 -2.55 -28.51 -0.42
N HIS A 46 -2.57 -27.23 -0.05
CA HIS A 46 -1.75 -26.70 1.03
C HIS A 46 -2.07 -27.35 2.39
N ILE A 47 -3.34 -27.62 2.68
CA ILE A 47 -3.75 -28.35 3.89
C ILE A 47 -3.21 -29.79 3.86
N ALA A 48 -3.32 -30.48 2.72
CA ALA A 48 -2.82 -31.84 2.55
C ALA A 48 -1.29 -31.91 2.77
N ASP A 49 -0.55 -30.96 2.20
CA ASP A 49 0.90 -30.82 2.40
C ASP A 49 1.26 -30.59 3.86
N GLN A 50 0.52 -29.71 4.56
CA GLN A 50 0.73 -29.46 5.99
C GLN A 50 0.47 -30.70 6.86
N ILE A 51 -0.57 -31.48 6.55
CA ILE A 51 -0.86 -32.74 7.24
C ILE A 51 0.29 -33.71 7.07
N ALA A 52 0.80 -33.87 5.84
CA ALA A 52 1.91 -34.75 5.54
C ALA A 52 3.21 -34.31 6.24
N GLN A 53 3.57 -33.03 6.15
CA GLN A 53 4.79 -32.48 6.77
C GLN A 53 4.80 -32.59 8.29
N ARG A 54 3.62 -32.49 8.92
CA ARG A 54 3.48 -32.51 10.39
C ARG A 54 3.13 -33.90 10.93
N ASN A 55 3.08 -34.93 10.08
CA ASN A 55 2.64 -36.29 10.44
C ASN A 55 1.31 -36.29 11.21
N LEU A 56 0.37 -35.43 10.81
CA LEU A 56 -0.94 -35.35 11.44
C LEU A 56 -1.84 -36.47 10.94
N ARG A 57 -2.91 -36.73 11.70
CA ARG A 57 -3.93 -37.70 11.27
C ARG A 57 -4.56 -37.23 9.93
N PRO A 58 -4.60 -38.09 8.90
CA PRO A 58 -5.23 -37.74 7.63
C PRO A 58 -6.70 -37.38 7.80
N VAL A 59 -7.15 -36.34 7.11
CA VAL A 59 -8.56 -35.97 6.97
C VAL A 59 -9.08 -36.54 5.65
N ALA A 60 -10.34 -36.94 5.61
CA ALA A 60 -10.97 -37.40 4.37
C ALA A 60 -10.87 -36.31 3.29
N ALA A 61 -10.63 -36.72 2.04
CA ALA A 61 -10.61 -35.80 0.92
C ALA A 61 -11.96 -35.06 0.80
N PRO A 62 -11.97 -33.77 0.46
CA PRO A 62 -13.20 -33.03 0.23
C PRO A 62 -13.99 -33.69 -0.91
N VAL A 63 -15.30 -33.78 -0.73
CA VAL A 63 -16.23 -34.16 -1.80
C VAL A 63 -16.85 -32.87 -2.32
N TYR A 64 -16.74 -32.62 -3.62
CA TYR A 64 -17.26 -31.43 -4.29
C TYR A 64 -18.64 -31.69 -4.90
N ASP A 65 -19.49 -30.68 -4.89
CA ASP A 65 -20.77 -30.72 -5.60
C ASP A 65 -20.52 -30.73 -7.12
N GLN A 66 -20.97 -31.79 -7.80
CA GLN A 66 -20.77 -31.97 -9.24
C GLN A 66 -21.79 -31.17 -10.08
N ASN A 67 -22.87 -30.67 -9.46
CA ASN A 67 -23.90 -29.89 -10.14
C ASN A 67 -23.61 -28.39 -10.14
N GLU A 68 -22.71 -27.94 -9.26
CA GLU A 68 -22.34 -26.53 -9.13
C GLU A 68 -21.03 -26.27 -9.88
N PRO A 69 -21.01 -25.38 -10.89
CA PRO A 69 -19.79 -25.02 -11.58
C PRO A 69 -18.85 -24.22 -10.67
N PRO A 70 -17.53 -24.18 -10.98
CA PRO A 70 -16.61 -23.32 -10.25
C PRO A 70 -17.02 -21.84 -10.30
N ASP A 71 -17.01 -21.16 -9.15
CA ASP A 71 -17.21 -19.71 -9.09
C ASP A 71 -15.86 -18.99 -9.18
N ILE A 72 -15.69 -18.16 -10.21
CA ILE A 72 -14.42 -17.50 -10.54
C ILE A 72 -14.46 -16.05 -10.07
N ARG A 73 -13.67 -15.72 -9.05
CA ARG A 73 -13.73 -14.40 -8.37
C ARG A 73 -12.35 -13.81 -8.12
N SER A 74 -12.30 -12.48 -7.98
CA SER A 74 -11.19 -11.80 -7.30
C SER A 74 -11.60 -11.48 -5.87
N LEU A 75 -10.63 -11.43 -4.97
CA LEU A 75 -10.89 -11.06 -3.58
C LEU A 75 -10.80 -9.55 -3.42
N GLY A 76 -11.82 -8.95 -2.83
CA GLY A 76 -11.88 -7.53 -2.52
C GLY A 76 -11.88 -7.30 -1.01
N SER A 77 -11.13 -6.31 -0.55
CA SER A 77 -11.25 -5.74 0.78
C SER A 77 -11.48 -4.24 0.62
N VAL A 78 -12.52 -3.73 1.27
CA VAL A 78 -12.92 -2.32 1.21
C VAL A 78 -12.96 -1.80 2.64
N LYS A 79 -12.35 -0.65 2.88
CA LYS A 79 -12.42 0.04 4.17
C LYS A 79 -12.56 1.55 3.98
N GLN A 80 -13.29 2.20 4.88
CA GLN A 80 -13.28 3.65 5.05
C GLN A 80 -12.20 4.00 6.08
N THR A 81 -11.36 5.00 5.77
CA THR A 81 -10.26 5.41 6.66
C THR A 81 -9.75 6.80 6.28
N ASP A 82 -8.96 7.43 7.15
CA ASP A 82 -8.29 8.70 6.85
C ASP A 82 -7.19 8.50 5.81
N MET A 83 -7.12 9.41 4.83
CA MET A 83 -6.15 9.36 3.74
C MET A 83 -5.48 10.72 3.53
N LEU A 84 -4.21 10.69 3.16
CA LEU A 84 -3.43 11.82 2.67
C LEU A 84 -2.87 11.50 1.28
N ILE A 85 -3.25 12.28 0.27
CA ILE A 85 -2.76 12.18 -1.10
C ILE A 85 -1.77 13.32 -1.35
N LEU A 86 -0.61 12.99 -1.90
CA LEU A 86 0.49 13.92 -2.16
C LEU A 86 1.02 13.74 -3.59
N ASN A 87 1.27 14.85 -4.26
CA ASN A 87 2.01 14.88 -5.53
C ASN A 87 2.90 16.13 -5.61
N LEU A 88 3.94 16.07 -6.45
CA LEU A 88 4.77 17.23 -6.73
C LEU A 88 4.08 18.13 -7.76
N HIS A 89 4.00 19.43 -7.47
CA HIS A 89 3.41 20.42 -8.36
C HIS A 89 4.25 20.59 -9.63
N SER A 90 5.56 20.66 -9.46
CA SER A 90 6.53 20.74 -10.55
C SER A 90 7.67 19.75 -10.34
N VAL A 91 8.18 19.18 -11.42
CA VAL A 91 9.33 18.27 -11.42
C VAL A 91 10.40 18.90 -12.31
N ARG A 92 11.65 18.91 -11.83
CA ARG A 92 12.76 19.50 -12.60
C ARG A 92 12.95 18.75 -13.93
N PRO A 93 13.27 19.46 -15.02
CA PRO A 93 13.63 18.81 -16.27
C PRO A 93 14.72 17.74 -16.07
N GLY A 94 14.56 16.58 -16.71
CA GLY A 94 15.47 15.44 -16.57
C GLY A 94 15.08 14.43 -15.49
N ILE A 95 14.10 14.74 -14.63
CA ILE A 95 13.51 13.77 -13.69
C ILE A 95 12.16 13.32 -14.24
N ASP A 96 11.98 12.01 -14.42
CA ASP A 96 10.75 11.39 -14.90
C ASP A 96 10.10 10.55 -13.78
N LEU A 97 9.04 11.10 -13.19
CA LEU A 97 8.23 10.43 -12.15
C LEU A 97 6.98 9.76 -12.73
N SER A 98 6.97 9.43 -14.03
CA SER A 98 5.85 8.73 -14.64
C SER A 98 5.58 7.39 -13.95
N PRO A 99 4.36 7.12 -13.47
CA PRO A 99 4.01 5.85 -12.85
C PRO A 99 3.94 4.68 -13.86
N LEU A 100 4.02 4.99 -15.16
CA LEU A 100 4.10 3.98 -16.21
C LEU A 100 5.47 3.32 -16.28
N ARG A 101 6.50 4.00 -15.77
CA ARG A 101 7.88 3.54 -15.75
C ARG A 101 8.25 2.89 -14.42
N VAL A 102 9.14 1.91 -14.47
CA VAL A 102 9.62 1.21 -13.27
C VAL A 102 10.35 2.19 -12.35
N GLU A 103 11.20 3.04 -12.91
CA GLU A 103 12.00 4.03 -12.18
C GLU A 103 11.12 5.09 -11.52
N GLY A 104 10.09 5.57 -12.24
CA GLY A 104 9.12 6.52 -11.70
C GLY A 104 8.31 5.92 -10.55
N ARG A 105 7.83 4.67 -10.69
CA ARG A 105 7.16 3.96 -9.58
C ARG A 105 8.09 3.74 -8.39
N ALA A 106 9.35 3.36 -8.63
CA ALA A 106 10.33 3.16 -7.58
C ALA A 106 10.56 4.47 -6.80
N ALA A 107 10.80 5.59 -7.50
CA ALA A 107 10.99 6.90 -6.89
C ALA A 107 9.77 7.35 -6.07
N LEU A 108 8.56 7.17 -6.60
CA LEU A 108 7.33 7.52 -5.88
C LEU A 108 7.10 6.62 -4.65
N ASN A 109 7.38 5.32 -4.74
CA ASN A 109 7.31 4.42 -3.59
C ASN A 109 8.31 4.80 -2.51
N SER A 110 9.57 5.07 -2.88
CA SER A 110 10.59 5.56 -1.95
C SER A 110 10.17 6.86 -1.27
N PHE A 111 9.58 7.79 -2.03
CA PHE A 111 9.01 9.02 -1.48
C PHE A 111 7.91 8.72 -0.45
N GLY A 112 6.97 7.82 -0.76
CA GLY A 112 5.91 7.44 0.18
C GLY A 112 6.43 6.74 1.43
N PHE A 113 7.42 5.85 1.31
CA PHE A 113 8.03 5.20 2.47
C PHE A 113 8.83 6.15 3.35
N MET A 114 9.51 7.14 2.75
CA MET A 114 10.16 8.23 3.48
C MET A 114 9.13 9.02 4.29
N LEU A 115 8.01 9.42 3.67
CA LEU A 115 6.93 10.14 4.34
C LEU A 115 6.32 9.32 5.48
N ARG A 116 6.06 8.03 5.27
CA ARG A 116 5.59 7.13 6.35
C ARG A 116 6.54 7.14 7.54
N ARG A 117 7.84 6.94 7.30
CA ARG A 117 8.84 6.91 8.38
C ARG A 117 8.89 8.24 9.14
N ALA A 118 8.79 9.36 8.42
CA ALA A 118 8.75 10.69 9.01
C ALA A 118 7.47 10.95 9.81
N MET A 119 6.29 10.61 9.28
CA MET A 119 5.03 10.72 10.00
C MET A 119 5.05 9.89 11.29
N SER A 120 5.56 8.65 11.22
CA SER A 120 5.72 7.80 12.41
C SER A 120 6.62 8.41 13.48
N ALA A 121 7.70 9.06 13.08
CA ALA A 121 8.60 9.75 14.02
C ALA A 121 7.97 11.02 14.62
N ILE A 122 7.24 11.80 13.82
CA ILE A 122 6.59 13.05 14.28
C ILE A 122 5.43 12.75 15.23
N LEU A 123 4.63 11.72 14.92
CA LEU A 123 3.43 11.36 15.69
C LEU A 123 3.70 10.38 16.84
N ASP A 124 4.93 9.87 16.95
CA ASP A 124 5.31 8.81 17.91
C ASP A 124 4.42 7.56 17.80
N ILE A 125 4.30 7.04 16.58
CA ILE A 125 3.49 5.86 16.26
C ILE A 125 4.29 4.80 15.51
N SER A 126 3.81 3.57 15.55
CA SER A 126 4.37 2.48 14.74
C SER A 126 4.21 2.77 13.24
N PRO A 127 5.23 2.51 12.39
CA PRO A 127 5.08 2.57 10.92
C PRO A 127 3.99 1.66 10.36
N TRP A 128 3.58 0.64 11.11
CA TRP A 128 2.47 -0.23 10.71
C TRP A 128 1.10 0.46 10.82
N GLU A 129 1.00 1.60 11.51
CA GLU A 129 -0.23 2.41 11.58
C GLU A 129 -0.54 3.15 10.27
N ILE A 130 0.44 3.29 9.38
CA ILE A 130 0.31 4.02 8.13
C ILE A 130 0.59 3.11 6.94
N ARG A 131 -0.38 2.99 6.03
CA ARG A 131 -0.23 2.32 4.73
C ARG A 131 0.24 3.31 3.68
N VAL A 132 1.01 2.82 2.70
CA VAL A 132 1.51 3.61 1.57
C VAL A 132 1.08 2.91 0.29
N GLY A 133 0.64 3.69 -0.69
CA GLY A 133 0.42 3.19 -2.04
C GLY A 133 0.58 4.26 -3.10
N LEU A 134 0.51 3.83 -4.36
CA LEU A 134 0.57 4.69 -5.52
C LEU A 134 -0.81 4.84 -6.15
N ARG A 135 -1.20 6.08 -6.40
CA ARG A 135 -2.39 6.45 -7.16
C ARG A 135 -1.97 6.99 -8.52
N VAL A 136 -2.43 6.35 -9.58
CA VAL A 136 -2.28 6.86 -10.95
C VAL A 136 -3.47 7.76 -11.26
N ALA A 137 -3.19 9.01 -11.63
CA ALA A 137 -4.22 10.00 -11.92
C ALA A 137 -4.02 10.62 -13.31
N HIS A 138 -5.12 11.06 -13.91
CA HIS A 138 -5.09 11.90 -15.11
C HIS A 138 -5.21 13.36 -14.67
N GLN A 139 -4.22 14.18 -15.02
CA GLN A 139 -4.19 15.61 -14.72
C GLN A 139 -3.69 16.35 -15.96
N ASP A 140 -4.48 17.31 -16.45
CA ASP A 140 -4.16 18.15 -17.61
C ASP A 140 -3.70 17.35 -18.86
N GLY A 141 -4.38 16.23 -19.13
CA GLY A 141 -4.07 15.35 -20.26
C GLY A 141 -2.80 14.48 -20.08
N ARG A 142 -2.21 14.47 -18.88
CA ARG A 142 -1.03 13.66 -18.54
C ARG A 142 -1.36 12.63 -17.48
N ILE A 143 -0.67 11.50 -17.54
CA ILE A 143 -0.71 10.48 -16.48
C ILE A 143 0.34 10.87 -15.44
N VAL A 144 -0.11 11.13 -14.21
CA VAL A 144 0.73 11.51 -13.08
C VAL A 144 0.63 10.47 -11.98
N GLY A 145 1.76 10.22 -11.31
CA GLY A 145 1.83 9.38 -10.13
C GLY A 145 1.67 10.23 -8.87
N GLN A 146 0.80 9.80 -7.97
CA GLN A 146 0.61 10.40 -6.66
C GLN A 146 0.88 9.34 -5.60
N VAL A 147 1.44 9.75 -4.47
CA VAL A 147 1.53 8.90 -3.29
C VAL A 147 0.26 9.10 -2.49
N PHE A 148 -0.34 8.01 -2.01
CA PHE A 148 -1.34 8.09 -0.96
C PHE A 148 -0.83 7.38 0.29
N LEU A 149 -1.11 7.97 1.44
CA LEU A 149 -0.96 7.37 2.75
C LEU A 149 -2.34 7.21 3.36
N SER A 150 -2.57 6.13 4.10
CA SER A 150 -3.82 5.93 4.82
C SER A 150 -3.59 5.38 6.20
N ASP A 151 -4.51 5.63 7.11
CA ASP A 151 -4.49 4.98 8.41
C ASP A 151 -4.76 3.47 8.23
N SER A 152 -4.16 2.66 9.11
CA SER A 152 -4.31 1.21 9.09
C SER A 152 -5.68 0.77 9.59
N LEU A 153 -6.21 1.45 10.61
CA LEU A 153 -7.51 1.15 11.22
C LEU A 153 -8.67 1.51 10.29
N GLU A 154 -9.73 0.71 10.38
CA GLU A 154 -11.04 1.05 9.82
C GLU A 154 -11.63 2.25 10.59
N ASN A 155 -12.32 3.13 9.89
CA ASN A 155 -12.83 4.43 10.36
C ASN A 155 -11.75 5.48 10.69
N GLY A 156 -10.45 5.15 10.50
CA GLY A 156 -9.35 6.08 10.70
C GLY A 156 -8.96 6.30 12.16
N ALA A 157 -7.69 6.61 12.40
CA ALA A 157 -7.15 7.02 13.70
C ALA A 157 -6.91 8.54 13.76
N GLY A 158 -7.12 9.26 12.65
CA GLY A 158 -6.85 10.68 12.49
C GLY A 158 -5.41 11.03 12.12
N TYR A 159 -4.52 10.05 11.87
CA TYR A 159 -3.10 10.36 11.62
C TYR A 159 -2.89 11.03 10.27
N CYS A 160 -3.50 10.52 9.20
CA CYS A 160 -3.45 11.18 7.89
C CYS A 160 -4.21 12.52 7.88
N SER A 161 -5.30 12.61 8.64
CA SER A 161 -6.11 13.83 8.78
C SER A 161 -5.38 14.95 9.54
N HIS A 162 -4.46 14.61 10.45
CA HIS A 162 -3.58 15.58 11.12
C HIS A 162 -2.83 16.49 10.13
N PHE A 163 -2.34 15.92 9.02
CA PHE A 163 -1.60 16.65 7.98
C PHE A 163 -2.49 17.40 6.98
N ASN A 164 -3.81 17.46 7.19
CA ASN A 164 -4.67 18.37 6.43
C ASN A 164 -4.40 19.84 6.81
N GLN A 165 -3.82 20.09 7.99
CA GLN A 165 -3.41 21.43 8.42
C GLN A 165 -2.12 21.82 7.69
N PRO A 166 -2.09 22.94 6.93
CA PRO A 166 -0.90 23.33 6.17
C PRO A 166 0.37 23.46 7.01
N ALA A 167 0.26 23.91 8.26
CA ALA A 167 1.39 24.02 9.17
C ALA A 167 1.99 22.65 9.55
N GLU A 168 1.16 21.63 9.77
CA GLU A 168 1.63 20.27 10.09
C GLU A 168 2.23 19.59 8.86
N LEU A 169 1.64 19.79 7.68
CA LEU A 169 2.25 19.32 6.44
C LEU A 169 3.59 20.03 6.17
N GLU A 170 3.69 21.33 6.46
CA GLU A 170 4.95 22.06 6.32
C GLU A 170 6.04 21.48 7.20
N LYS A 171 5.72 21.16 8.47
CA LYS A 171 6.65 20.50 9.39
C LYS A 171 7.12 19.15 8.83
N LEU A 172 6.20 18.32 8.33
CA LEU A 172 6.54 17.04 7.69
C LEU A 172 7.48 17.24 6.50
N LEU A 173 7.15 18.16 5.59
CA LEU A 173 7.95 18.44 4.40
C LEU A 173 9.35 18.98 4.76
N ARG A 174 9.45 19.83 5.79
CA ARG A 174 10.74 20.32 6.29
C ARG A 174 11.56 19.20 6.90
N PHE A 175 10.94 18.35 7.72
CA PHE A 175 11.60 17.23 8.39
C PHE A 175 12.24 16.24 7.40
N VAL A 176 11.62 16.05 6.22
CA VAL A 176 12.15 15.16 5.16
C VAL A 176 12.98 15.87 4.08
N ALA A 177 13.18 17.19 4.17
CA ALA A 177 13.92 17.97 3.18
C ALA A 177 15.09 18.77 3.76
N SER A 178 15.13 18.97 5.09
CA SER A 178 16.19 19.69 5.77
C SER A 178 17.42 18.81 5.99
N PRO A 179 18.59 19.13 5.40
CA PRO A 179 19.81 18.35 5.61
C PRO A 179 20.30 18.38 7.07
N ASP A 180 19.92 19.43 7.80
CA ASP A 180 20.28 19.63 9.19
C ASP A 180 19.41 18.79 10.14
N ASP A 181 18.29 18.23 9.68
CA ASP A 181 17.48 17.33 10.50
C ASP A 181 18.16 15.97 10.66
N ALA A 182 18.07 15.42 11.87
CA ALA A 182 18.66 14.12 12.20
C ALA A 182 18.10 12.99 11.29
N PHE A 183 16.88 13.16 10.77
CA PHE A 183 16.23 12.21 9.88
C PHE A 183 17.00 12.00 8.56
N LEU A 184 17.35 13.08 7.86
CA LEU A 184 18.11 12.99 6.61
C LEU A 184 19.61 12.83 6.84
N ARG A 185 20.14 13.36 7.95
CA ARG A 185 21.59 13.37 8.20
C ARG A 185 22.22 11.97 8.13
N ASP A 186 21.54 10.95 8.63
CA ASP A 186 22.02 9.56 8.57
C ASP A 186 22.00 9.00 7.14
N TRP A 187 20.98 9.32 6.35
CA TRP A 187 20.89 8.91 4.95
C TRP A 187 21.88 9.64 4.03
N LEU A 188 22.19 10.88 4.36
CA LEU A 188 23.16 11.70 3.63
C LEU A 188 24.61 11.42 4.06
N ALA A 189 24.82 10.69 5.15
CA ALA A 189 26.14 10.39 5.65
C ALA A 189 26.88 9.41 4.70
N PRO A 190 28.21 9.54 4.56
CA PRO A 190 28.97 8.76 3.58
C PRO A 190 28.80 7.25 3.68
N HIS A 191 28.60 6.70 4.88
CA HIS A 191 28.41 5.27 5.11
C HIS A 191 27.16 4.72 4.43
N HIS A 192 26.09 5.51 4.31
CA HIS A 192 24.85 5.06 3.69
C HIS A 192 25.02 4.72 2.20
N SER A 193 25.90 5.46 1.50
CA SER A 193 26.21 5.20 0.10
C SER A 193 26.98 3.88 -0.13
N ALA A 194 27.71 3.41 0.88
CA ALA A 194 28.49 2.17 0.81
C ALA A 194 27.62 0.92 1.08
N ASP A 195 26.61 1.05 1.96
CA ASP A 195 25.75 -0.03 2.42
C ASP A 195 24.28 0.19 2.04
N CYS A 196 24.02 0.60 0.79
CA CYS A 196 22.67 0.85 0.31
C CYS A 196 21.87 -0.45 0.23
N GLN A 197 21.14 -0.76 1.30
CA GLN A 197 20.25 -1.92 1.38
C GLN A 197 18.93 -1.59 0.70
N THR A 198 18.44 -2.50 -0.15
CA THR A 198 17.11 -2.39 -0.74
C THR A 198 16.03 -2.58 0.33
N SER A 199 14.95 -1.80 0.22
CA SER A 199 13.78 -1.87 1.11
C SER A 199 13.06 -3.21 1.08
#